data_AF-A0A662SJR0-F1
#
_entry.id   AF-A0A662SJR0-F1
#
_cell.length_a   1.000
_cell.length_b   1.000
_cell.length_c   1.000
_cell.angle_alpha   90.00
_cell.angle_beta   90.00
_cell.angle_gamma   90.00
#
_symmetry.space_group_name_H-M   'P 1'
#
loop_
_entity.id
_entity.type
_entity.pdbx_description
1 polymer ?
#
loop_
_entity_poly.entity_id
_entity_poly.type
_entity_poly.pdbx_seq_one_letter_code
_entity_poly.pdbx_strand_id
1 'polypeptide(L)'
;MLGWLDYYLEEDRMEREAEETPGYGTSISAQYLEFFGQFLREKTKKFLENVTVLDRNFLKQLNDKKIGLSVDGDPCISFDWPALLPRLFFKLVHIFGYPSLRVSIGDEATFRYLFDYKGHIIEVSDNKGSIIFAHMTPYSIEQEDVPPQEGAKEILEEFVENLLQIVMDVTPLHYGGVRILL
;
A
#
# COMPACT_ATOMS: atom_id res chain seq x y z
N MET A 1 -28.17 -6.98 -26.55
CA MET A 1 -27.13 -5.95 -26.72
C MET A 1 -27.29 -5.05 -25.50
N LEU A 2 -26.40 -5.17 -24.52
CA LEU A 2 -26.40 -4.27 -23.36
C LEU A 2 -26.20 -2.84 -23.87
N GLY A 3 -26.90 -1.87 -23.31
CA GLY A 3 -26.64 -0.46 -23.63
C GLY A 3 -25.24 -0.08 -23.16
N TRP A 4 -24.62 0.94 -23.77
CA TRP A 4 -23.31 1.43 -23.34
C TRP A 4 -23.24 1.77 -21.84
N LEU A 5 -24.35 2.25 -21.27
CA LEU A 5 -24.44 2.51 -19.83
C LEU A 5 -24.34 1.22 -19.00
N ASP A 6 -25.05 0.16 -19.39
CA ASP A 6 -25.02 -1.12 -18.67
C ASP A 6 -23.63 -1.77 -18.75
N TYR A 7 -22.94 -1.57 -19.88
CA TYR A 7 -21.55 -2.00 -20.06
C TYR A 7 -20.61 -1.30 -19.07
N TYR A 8 -20.65 0.04 -18.99
CA TYR A 8 -19.79 0.79 -18.05
C TYR A 8 -20.10 0.47 -16.58
N LEU A 9 -21.37 0.26 -16.24
CA LEU A 9 -21.77 -0.13 -14.89
C LEU A 9 -21.26 -1.53 -14.52
N GLU A 10 -21.27 -2.45 -15.48
CA GLU A 10 -20.73 -3.80 -15.27
C GLU A 10 -19.20 -3.79 -15.15
N GLU A 11 -18.49 -2.98 -15.94
CA GLU A 11 -17.04 -2.78 -15.77
C GLU A 11 -16.69 -2.20 -14.39
N ASP A 12 -17.34 -1.13 -13.94
CA ASP A 12 -17.12 -0.55 -12.59
C ASP A 12 -17.41 -1.59 -11.48
N ARG A 13 -18.45 -2.40 -11.64
CA ARG A 13 -18.75 -3.48 -10.69
C ARG A 13 -17.63 -4.51 -10.64
N MET A 14 -17.17 -4.98 -11.80
CA MET A 14 -16.09 -5.97 -11.90
C MET A 14 -14.77 -5.46 -11.34
N GLU A 15 -14.42 -4.19 -11.58
CA GLU A 15 -13.22 -3.55 -11.02
C GLU A 15 -13.27 -3.51 -9.49
N ARG A 16 -14.40 -3.11 -8.91
CA ARG A 16 -14.59 -3.09 -7.45
C ARG A 16 -14.53 -4.47 -6.84
N GLU A 17 -15.15 -5.47 -7.47
CA GLU A 17 -15.07 -6.86 -7.02
C GLU A 17 -13.62 -7.39 -7.05
N ALA A 18 -12.83 -6.98 -8.05
CA ALA A 18 -11.42 -7.31 -8.14
C ALA A 18 -10.61 -6.63 -7.01
N GLU A 19 -10.85 -5.34 -6.71
CA GLU A 19 -10.21 -4.61 -5.61
C GLU A 19 -10.49 -5.23 -4.23
N GLU A 20 -11.67 -5.84 -4.06
CA GLU A 20 -12.08 -6.53 -2.83
C GLU A 20 -11.56 -7.97 -2.73
N THR A 21 -10.97 -8.50 -3.80
CA THR A 21 -10.41 -9.86 -3.81
C THR A 21 -9.19 -9.94 -2.88
N PRO A 22 -9.11 -10.95 -1.99
CA PRO A 22 -7.97 -11.12 -1.10
C PRO A 22 -6.64 -11.12 -1.86
N GLY A 23 -5.69 -10.31 -1.40
CA GLY A 23 -4.36 -10.20 -1.99
C GLY A 23 -4.30 -9.41 -3.31
N TYR A 24 -5.33 -8.64 -3.68
CA TYR A 24 -5.37 -7.82 -4.89
C TYR A 24 -4.08 -7.01 -5.09
N GLY A 25 -3.70 -6.12 -4.16
CA GLY A 25 -2.54 -5.24 -4.35
C GLY A 25 -1.22 -5.99 -4.46
N THR A 26 -1.06 -7.09 -3.71
CA THR A 26 0.10 -7.99 -3.82
C THR A 26 0.15 -8.67 -5.18
N SER A 27 -1.00 -9.08 -5.72
CA SER A 27 -1.08 -9.67 -7.06
C SER A 27 -0.73 -8.68 -8.17
N ILE A 28 -1.09 -7.39 -8.01
CA ILE A 28 -0.71 -6.33 -8.94
C ILE A 28 0.81 -6.08 -8.87
N SER A 29 1.39 -6.02 -7.67
CA SER A 29 2.84 -5.88 -7.49
C SER A 29 3.63 -7.04 -8.11
N ALA A 30 3.16 -8.28 -7.92
CA ALA A 30 3.78 -9.45 -8.52
C ALA A 30 3.75 -9.42 -10.06
N GLN A 31 2.60 -9.07 -10.65
CA GLN A 31 2.48 -8.86 -12.09
C GLN A 31 3.38 -7.72 -12.58
N TYR A 32 3.40 -6.60 -11.87
CA TYR A 32 4.29 -5.49 -12.21
C TYR A 32 5.76 -5.94 -12.27
N LEU A 33 6.20 -6.72 -11.27
CA LEU A 33 7.55 -7.27 -11.23
C LEU A 33 7.84 -8.26 -12.36
N GLU A 34 6.89 -9.14 -12.68
CA GLU A 34 7.02 -10.12 -13.77
C GLU A 34 7.22 -9.44 -15.12
N PHE A 35 6.42 -8.42 -15.43
CA PHE A 35 6.44 -7.77 -16.74
C PHE A 35 7.50 -6.68 -16.86
N PHE A 36 7.72 -5.91 -15.80
CA PHE A 36 8.59 -4.74 -15.84
C PHE A 36 9.90 -4.92 -15.07
N GLY A 37 10.08 -6.01 -14.32
CA GLY A 37 11.23 -6.22 -13.44
C GLY A 37 12.59 -6.09 -14.12
N GLN A 38 12.70 -6.46 -15.40
CA GLN A 38 13.93 -6.31 -16.18
C GLN A 38 14.34 -4.84 -16.44
N PHE A 39 13.39 -3.90 -16.35
CA PHE A 39 13.62 -2.47 -16.54
C PHE A 39 13.87 -1.73 -15.21
N LEU A 40 13.70 -2.42 -14.08
CA LEU A 40 13.90 -1.85 -12.76
C LEU A 40 15.37 -1.95 -12.35
N ARG A 41 15.82 -1.01 -11.52
CA ARG A 41 17.09 -1.16 -10.83
C ARG A 41 17.01 -2.33 -9.85
N GLU A 42 18.13 -3.01 -9.64
CA GLU A 42 18.22 -4.15 -8.73
C GLU A 42 17.72 -3.82 -7.31
N LYS A 43 18.02 -2.63 -6.79
CA LYS A 43 17.52 -2.16 -5.49
C LYS A 43 15.99 -2.11 -5.44
N THR A 44 15.36 -1.54 -6.48
CA THR A 44 13.90 -1.47 -6.60
C THR A 44 13.28 -2.85 -6.74
N LYS A 45 13.87 -3.72 -7.55
CA LYS A 45 13.41 -5.09 -7.74
C LYS A 45 13.38 -5.85 -6.41
N LYS A 46 14.50 -5.84 -5.67
CA LYS A 46 14.60 -6.46 -4.35
C LYS A 46 13.61 -5.88 -3.34
N PHE A 47 13.40 -4.56 -3.36
CA PHE A 47 12.39 -3.94 -2.51
C PHE A 47 10.99 -4.50 -2.82
N LEU A 48 10.57 -4.51 -4.08
CA LEU A 48 9.25 -5.01 -4.47
C LEU A 48 9.07 -6.51 -4.18
N GLU A 49 10.13 -7.32 -4.28
CA GLU A 49 10.12 -8.75 -3.90
C GLU A 49 9.88 -8.98 -2.40
N ASN A 50 10.17 -7.99 -1.55
CA ASN A 50 10.04 -8.08 -0.09
C ASN A 50 8.85 -7.30 0.47
N VAL A 51 8.01 -6.71 -0.39
CA VAL A 51 6.84 -5.94 0.00
C VAL A 51 5.57 -6.72 -0.32
N THR A 52 4.72 -6.88 0.69
CA THR A 52 3.36 -7.39 0.53
C THR A 52 2.37 -6.29 0.85
N VAL A 53 1.35 -6.10 0.02
CA VAL A 53 0.26 -5.15 0.29
C VAL A 53 -0.78 -5.85 1.16
N LEU A 54 -1.04 -5.30 2.35
CA LEU A 54 -2.01 -5.82 3.30
C LEU A 54 -3.40 -5.27 2.98
N ASP A 55 -4.41 -6.13 3.08
CA ASP A 55 -5.78 -5.83 2.68
C ASP A 55 -6.76 -5.86 3.87
N ARG A 56 -8.05 -5.69 3.57
CA ARG A 56 -9.12 -5.74 4.57
C ARG A 56 -9.21 -7.10 5.27
N ASN A 57 -8.86 -8.20 4.61
CA ASN A 57 -8.92 -9.54 5.21
C ASN A 57 -7.84 -9.71 6.28
N PHE A 58 -6.65 -9.17 6.05
CA PHE A 58 -5.62 -9.09 7.08
C PHE A 58 -6.13 -8.36 8.33
N LEU A 59 -6.74 -7.18 8.17
CA LEU A 59 -7.32 -6.43 9.29
C LEU A 59 -8.41 -7.20 10.03
N LYS A 60 -9.29 -7.92 9.31
CA LYS A 60 -10.28 -8.81 9.93
C LYS A 60 -9.61 -9.89 10.78
N GLN A 61 -8.56 -10.52 10.27
CA GLN A 61 -7.81 -11.55 11.02
C GLN A 61 -7.15 -11.00 12.29
N LEU A 62 -6.63 -9.77 12.26
CA LEU A 62 -6.10 -9.12 13.47
C LEU A 62 -7.21 -8.86 14.47
N ASN A 63 -8.34 -8.31 14.03
CA ASN A 63 -9.48 -8.02 14.87
C ASN A 63 -10.06 -9.28 15.54
N ASP A 64 -10.22 -10.38 14.79
CA ASP A 64 -10.69 -11.67 15.31
C ASP A 64 -9.77 -12.22 16.41
N LYS A 65 -8.46 -11.91 16.32
CA LYS A 65 -7.45 -12.29 17.31
C LYS A 65 -7.26 -11.25 18.43
N LYS A 66 -8.05 -10.16 18.44
CA LYS A 66 -7.88 -9.01 19.33
C LYS A 66 -6.46 -8.42 19.32
N ILE A 67 -5.87 -8.33 18.12
CA ILE A 67 -4.58 -7.71 17.91
C ILE A 67 -4.81 -6.26 17.49
N GLY A 68 -4.28 -5.33 18.27
CA GLY A 68 -4.20 -3.91 17.95
C GLY A 68 -3.04 -3.63 17.01
N LEU A 69 -3.12 -2.49 16.33
CA LEU A 69 -2.04 -1.92 15.54
C LEU A 69 -1.65 -0.58 16.13
N SER A 70 -0.35 -0.33 16.17
CA SER A 70 0.29 0.87 16.70
C SER A 70 0.38 0.91 18.22
N VAL A 71 1.57 1.21 18.72
CA VAL A 71 1.85 1.45 20.14
C VAL A 71 2.50 2.82 20.33
N ASP A 72 2.44 3.34 21.55
CA ASP A 72 3.10 4.61 21.89
C ASP A 72 4.61 4.51 21.64
N GLY A 73 5.14 5.47 20.87
CA GLY A 73 6.55 5.53 20.49
C GLY A 73 6.88 4.89 19.14
N ASP A 74 5.90 4.33 18.41
CA ASP A 74 6.12 3.87 17.04
C ASP A 74 6.69 5.01 16.17
N PRO A 75 7.75 4.74 15.38
CA PRO A 75 8.39 5.77 14.58
C PRO A 75 7.48 6.21 13.43
N CYS A 76 7.57 7.50 13.10
CA CYS A 76 6.80 8.13 12.05
C CYS A 76 7.66 9.15 11.30
N ILE A 77 7.57 9.15 9.97
CA ILE A 77 8.26 10.07 9.07
C ILE A 77 7.20 10.74 8.19
N SER A 78 7.24 12.07 8.12
CA SER A 78 6.32 12.86 7.30
C SER A 78 7.09 13.73 6.32
N PHE A 79 6.60 13.79 5.08
CA PHE A 79 7.12 14.67 4.04
C PHE A 79 6.03 15.59 3.51
N ASP A 80 6.31 16.90 3.58
CA ASP A 80 5.50 17.94 2.97
C ASP A 80 6.03 18.26 1.56
N TRP A 81 5.66 17.42 0.58
CA TRP A 81 6.14 17.53 -0.81
C TRP A 81 4.99 17.66 -1.82
N PRO A 82 4.23 18.76 -1.79
CA PRO A 82 3.01 18.91 -2.59
C PRO A 82 3.24 18.70 -4.10
N ALA A 83 4.42 19.06 -4.62
CA ALA A 83 4.77 18.88 -6.02
C ALA A 83 5.04 17.41 -6.43
N LEU A 84 5.46 16.55 -5.49
CA LEU A 84 5.79 15.14 -5.77
C LEU A 84 4.69 14.17 -5.36
N LEU A 85 3.76 14.59 -4.49
CA LEU A 85 2.62 13.76 -4.06
C LEU A 85 1.82 13.18 -5.22
N PRO A 86 1.41 13.95 -6.26
CA PRO A 86 0.66 13.36 -7.38
C PRO A 86 1.45 12.28 -8.12
N ARG A 87 2.76 12.50 -8.33
CA ARG A 87 3.65 11.54 -8.99
C ARG A 87 3.82 10.26 -8.16
N LEU A 88 3.93 10.41 -6.85
CA LEU A 88 4.04 9.29 -5.92
C LEU A 88 2.75 8.47 -5.93
N PHE A 89 1.58 9.06 -5.71
CA PHE A 89 0.31 8.34 -5.72
C PHE A 89 0.07 7.63 -7.06
N PHE A 90 0.34 8.32 -8.16
CA PHE A 90 0.22 7.74 -9.49
C PHE A 90 1.08 6.48 -9.65
N LYS A 91 2.35 6.52 -9.22
CA LYS A 91 3.24 5.35 -9.26
C LYS A 91 2.81 4.25 -8.31
N LEU A 92 2.36 4.58 -7.10
CA LEU A 92 1.86 3.59 -6.15
C LEU A 92 0.67 2.83 -6.74
N VAL A 93 -0.25 3.53 -7.42
CA VAL A 93 -1.38 2.86 -8.07
C VAL A 93 -0.95 1.90 -9.16
N HIS A 94 0.03 2.30 -9.98
CA HIS A 94 0.54 1.46 -11.06
C HIS A 94 1.34 0.24 -10.59
N ILE A 95 1.98 0.32 -9.42
CA ILE A 95 2.80 -0.76 -8.88
C ILE A 95 1.97 -1.66 -7.95
N PHE A 96 1.08 -1.09 -7.13
CA PHE A 96 0.41 -1.78 -6.04
C PHE A 96 -1.12 -1.89 -6.21
N GLY A 97 -1.69 -1.40 -7.32
CA GLY A 97 -3.15 -1.37 -7.55
C GLY A 97 -3.82 -0.16 -6.89
N TYR A 98 -5.14 -0.04 -6.85
CA TYR A 98 -5.79 0.95 -5.98
C TYR A 98 -5.79 0.49 -4.51
N PRO A 99 -5.72 1.42 -3.53
CA PRO A 99 -5.75 1.05 -2.11
C PRO A 99 -7.11 0.45 -1.76
N SER A 100 -7.11 -0.82 -1.33
CA SER A 100 -8.32 -1.56 -0.92
C SER A 100 -8.86 -1.10 0.45
N LEU A 101 -8.05 -0.39 1.22
CA LEU A 101 -8.40 0.22 2.51
C LEU A 101 -8.86 1.67 2.31
N ARG A 102 -10.07 1.86 1.77
CA ARG A 102 -10.71 3.18 1.74
C ARG A 102 -11.24 3.49 3.14
N VAL A 103 -10.59 4.42 3.83
CA VAL A 103 -11.11 4.96 5.10
C VAL A 103 -11.69 6.34 4.82
N SER A 104 -13.01 6.45 4.95
CA SER A 104 -13.68 7.75 5.02
C SER A 104 -13.89 8.08 6.50
N ILE A 105 -13.21 9.10 7.00
CA ILE A 105 -13.49 9.65 8.34
C ILE A 105 -14.28 10.94 8.10
N GLY A 106 -15.61 10.88 8.25
CA GLY A 106 -16.47 12.00 7.86
C GLY A 106 -16.48 12.21 6.34
N ASP A 107 -16.23 13.45 5.89
CA ASP A 107 -16.15 13.82 4.47
C ASP A 107 -14.74 13.68 3.87
N GLU A 108 -13.74 13.30 4.66
CA GLU A 108 -12.35 13.17 4.20
C GLU A 108 -12.08 11.72 3.78
N ALA A 109 -11.82 11.52 2.49
CA ALA A 109 -11.26 10.28 1.95
C ALA A 109 -9.74 10.39 1.99
N THR A 110 -9.09 9.54 2.79
CA THR A 110 -7.62 9.46 2.82
C THR A 110 -7.14 8.30 1.97
N PHE A 111 -6.08 8.55 1.22
CA PHE A 111 -5.24 7.54 0.61
C PHE A 111 -4.51 6.79 1.72
N ARG A 112 -4.65 5.46 1.76
CA ARG A 112 -3.97 4.62 2.76
C ARG A 112 -3.55 3.28 2.16
N TYR A 113 -2.28 2.94 2.31
CA TYR A 113 -1.75 1.60 2.16
C TYR A 113 -1.24 1.06 3.48
N LEU A 114 -1.40 -0.25 3.68
CA LEU A 114 -0.66 -1.01 4.68
C LEU A 114 0.24 -1.99 3.93
N PHE A 115 1.50 -2.03 4.32
CA PHE A 115 2.50 -2.94 3.78
C PHE A 115 3.05 -3.83 4.87
N ASP A 116 3.28 -5.10 4.56
CA ASP A 116 4.28 -5.90 5.27
C ASP A 116 5.60 -5.77 4.52
N TYR A 117 6.63 -5.33 5.24
CA TYR A 117 7.99 -5.25 4.74
C TYR A 117 8.94 -5.87 5.75
N LYS A 118 9.56 -7.00 5.38
CA LYS A 118 10.47 -7.77 6.24
C LYS A 118 9.84 -8.14 7.61
N GLY A 119 8.54 -8.38 7.67
CA GLY A 119 7.83 -8.71 8.91
C GLY A 119 7.50 -7.49 9.79
N HIS A 120 7.58 -6.28 9.24
CA HIS A 120 7.13 -5.05 9.87
C HIS A 120 5.94 -4.49 9.11
N ILE A 121 4.94 -3.99 9.83
CA ILE A 121 3.78 -3.33 9.21
C ILE A 121 4.08 -1.84 9.07
N ILE A 122 3.87 -1.31 7.88
CA ILE A 122 4.10 0.11 7.56
C ILE A 122 2.84 0.68 6.93
N GLU A 123 2.29 1.73 7.54
CA GLU A 123 1.25 2.57 6.96
C GLU A 123 1.87 3.66 6.10
N VAL A 124 1.32 3.82 4.90
CA VAL A 124 1.57 4.98 4.03
C VAL A 124 0.25 5.67 3.79
N SER A 125 0.11 6.92 4.25
CA SER A 125 -1.14 7.67 4.13
C SER A 125 -0.92 9.12 3.72
N ASP A 126 -1.92 9.73 3.09
CA ASP A 126 -1.97 11.18 2.93
C ASP A 126 -2.76 11.83 4.07
N ASN A 127 -2.27 12.95 4.58
CA ASN A 127 -2.96 13.72 5.59
C ASN A 127 -2.56 15.20 5.50
N LYS A 128 -3.54 16.09 5.39
CA LYS A 128 -3.35 17.56 5.34
C LYS A 128 -2.26 18.02 4.35
N GLY A 129 -2.16 17.35 3.19
CA GLY A 129 -1.20 17.70 2.15
C GLY A 129 0.23 17.19 2.37
N SER A 130 0.47 16.34 3.38
CA SER A 130 1.71 15.59 3.57
C SER A 130 1.50 14.10 3.31
N ILE A 131 2.58 13.41 2.95
CA ILE A 131 2.61 11.94 3.03
C ILE A 131 3.26 11.51 4.33
N ILE A 132 2.60 10.57 5.00
CA ILE A 132 3.01 10.03 6.29
C ILE A 132 3.37 8.57 6.10
N PHE A 133 4.52 8.20 6.65
CA PHE A 133 5.00 6.83 6.79
C PHE A 133 5.05 6.52 8.28
N ALA A 134 4.25 5.56 8.74
CA ALA A 134 4.22 5.14 10.13
C ALA A 134 4.50 3.65 10.23
N HIS A 135 5.44 3.27 11.10
CA HIS A 135 5.53 1.87 11.51
C HIS A 135 4.37 1.54 12.46
N MET A 136 3.85 0.32 12.38
CA MET A 136 2.73 -0.14 13.19
C MET A 136 3.13 -1.41 13.93
N THR A 137 3.42 -1.30 15.23
CA THR A 137 3.71 -2.47 16.06
C THR A 137 2.41 -3.23 16.37
N PRO A 138 2.29 -4.52 16.00
CA PRO A 138 1.14 -5.34 16.40
C PRO A 138 1.27 -5.71 17.87
N TYR A 139 0.18 -5.58 18.63
CA TYR A 139 0.16 -5.92 20.05
C TYR A 139 -1.15 -6.60 20.44
N SER A 140 -1.12 -7.45 21.47
CA SER A 140 -2.38 -7.96 22.04
C SER A 140 -3.06 -6.84 22.82
N ILE A 141 -4.34 -6.57 22.58
CA ILE A 141 -5.09 -5.48 23.27
C ILE A 141 -5.16 -5.71 24.79
N GLU A 142 -4.94 -6.94 25.25
CA GLU A 142 -4.89 -7.29 26.68
C GLU A 142 -3.54 -6.98 27.34
N GLN A 143 -2.52 -6.54 26.58
CA GLN A 143 -1.21 -6.14 27.08
C GLN A 143 -1.15 -4.61 27.30
N GLU A 144 -0.62 -4.21 28.45
CA GLU A 144 -0.28 -2.82 28.76
C GLU A 144 1.21 -2.55 28.47
N ASP A 145 1.55 -1.30 28.12
CA ASP A 145 2.93 -0.81 27.93
C ASP A 145 3.79 -1.63 26.98
N VAL A 146 3.27 -1.92 25.78
CA VAL A 146 4.03 -2.61 24.73
C VAL A 146 4.98 -1.64 24.03
N PRO A 147 6.31 -1.88 24.03
CA PRO A 147 7.25 -1.02 23.32
C PRO A 147 7.17 -1.26 21.80
N PRO A 148 7.65 -0.30 20.99
CA PRO A 148 7.79 -0.49 19.55
C PRO A 148 8.60 -1.74 19.20
N GLN A 149 8.27 -2.37 18.08
CA GLN A 149 8.98 -3.54 17.55
C GLN A 149 10.47 -3.24 17.34
N GLU A 150 11.35 -4.17 17.72
CA GLU A 150 12.79 -4.04 17.52
C GLU A 150 13.12 -3.81 16.04
N GLY A 151 13.93 -2.80 15.73
CA GLY A 151 14.29 -2.43 14.36
C GLY A 151 13.24 -1.58 13.62
N ALA A 152 12.13 -1.20 14.26
CA ALA A 152 11.05 -0.43 13.64
C ALA A 152 11.55 0.84 12.94
N LYS A 153 12.48 1.57 13.56
CA LYS A 153 12.99 2.84 13.02
C LYS A 153 13.85 2.61 11.77
N GLU A 154 14.81 1.69 11.85
CA GLU A 154 15.73 1.37 10.76
C GLU A 154 14.97 0.82 9.55
N ILE A 155 13.98 -0.05 9.79
CA ILE A 155 13.13 -0.62 8.74
C ILE A 155 12.23 0.45 8.12
N LEU A 156 11.65 1.36 8.92
CA LEU A 156 10.85 2.46 8.39
C LEU A 156 11.68 3.40 7.50
N GLU A 157 12.88 3.79 7.95
CA GLU A 157 13.80 4.63 7.18
C GLU A 157 14.20 3.95 5.85
N GLU A 158 14.53 2.66 5.89
CA GLU A 158 14.85 1.87 4.69
C GLU A 158 13.66 1.79 3.72
N PHE A 159 12.45 1.54 4.25
CA PHE A 159 11.24 1.48 3.44
C PHE A 159 10.95 2.81 2.76
N VAL A 160 11.03 3.91 3.51
CA VAL A 160 10.85 5.27 3.00
C VAL A 160 11.86 5.56 1.89
N GLU A 161 13.15 5.29 2.11
CA GLU A 161 14.18 5.53 1.10
C GLU A 161 13.89 4.76 -0.21
N ASN A 162 13.52 3.48 -0.10
CA ASN A 162 13.18 2.66 -1.26
C ASN A 162 11.94 3.16 -2.01
N LEU A 163 10.87 3.50 -1.27
CA LEU A 163 9.64 3.99 -1.90
C LEU A 163 9.86 5.35 -2.57
N LEU A 164 10.60 6.25 -1.94
CA LEU A 164 10.93 7.54 -2.53
C LEU A 164 11.82 7.40 -3.76
N GLN A 165 12.76 6.44 -3.75
CA GLN A 165 13.57 6.15 -4.94
C GLN A 165 12.70 5.71 -6.11
N ILE A 166 11.66 4.89 -5.88
CA ILE A 166 10.67 4.52 -6.90
C ILE A 166 10.00 5.76 -7.48
N VAL A 167 9.64 6.76 -6.66
CA VAL A 167 9.05 8.02 -7.15
C VAL A 167 9.99 8.73 -8.11
N MET A 168 11.27 8.81 -7.73
CA MET A 168 12.28 9.57 -8.47
C MET A 168 12.72 8.86 -9.76
N ASP A 169 12.80 7.53 -9.77
CA ASP A 169 13.31 6.77 -10.91
C ASP A 169 12.37 6.76 -12.12
N VAL A 170 12.90 6.44 -13.30
CA VAL A 170 12.05 6.13 -14.46
C VAL A 170 11.51 4.72 -14.27
N THR A 171 10.22 4.59 -14.01
CA THR A 171 9.54 3.32 -13.78
C THR A 171 8.47 3.15 -14.86
N PRO A 172 8.39 2.00 -15.54
CA PRO A 172 7.28 1.69 -16.42
C PRO A 172 5.94 1.89 -15.70
N LEU A 173 4.92 2.33 -16.42
CA LEU A 173 3.60 2.59 -15.85
C LEU A 173 2.64 1.54 -16.37
N HIS A 174 1.95 0.85 -15.47
CA HIS A 174 0.99 -0.18 -15.82
C HIS A 174 -0.39 0.44 -16.05
N TYR A 175 -0.63 0.99 -17.24
CA TYR A 175 -1.92 1.60 -17.62
C TYR A 175 -3.08 0.59 -17.80
N GLY A 176 -2.83 -0.70 -17.55
CA GLY A 176 -3.76 -1.77 -17.86
C GLY A 176 -4.90 -1.93 -16.85
N GLY A 177 -4.74 -1.56 -15.58
CA GLY A 177 -5.77 -1.67 -14.51
C GLY A 177 -6.32 -3.08 -14.21
N VAL A 178 -6.20 -3.99 -15.17
CA VAL A 178 -6.74 -5.33 -15.27
C VAL A 178 -5.56 -6.28 -15.36
N ARG A 179 -5.75 -7.51 -14.85
CA ARG A 179 -4.84 -8.65 -15.03
C ARG A 179 -4.10 -8.57 -16.36
N ILE A 180 -2.79 -8.79 -16.33
CA ILE A 180 -2.05 -8.98 -17.57
C ILE A 180 -2.46 -10.36 -18.11
N LEU A 181 -3.47 -10.36 -18.97
CA LEU A 181 -3.99 -11.56 -19.62
C LEU A 181 -2.99 -11.96 -20.71
N LEU A 182 -2.41 -13.16 -20.57
CA LEU A 182 -1.68 -13.86 -21.63
C LEU A 182 -2.65 -14.42 -22.68
#